data_AF-A0AAW5YDQ7-F1
#
_entry.id   AF-A0AAW5YDQ7-F1
#
_cell.length_a   1.000
_cell.length_b   1.000
_cell.length_c   1.000
_cell.angle_alpha   90.00
_cell.angle_beta   90.00
_cell.angle_gamma   90.00
#
_symmetry.space_group_name_H-M   'P 1'
#
loop_
_entity.id
_entity.type
_entity.pdbx_description
1 polymer ?
#
loop_
_entity_poly.entity_id
_entity_poly.type
_entity_poly.pdbx_seq_one_letter_code
_entity_poly.pdbx_strand_id
1 'polypeptide(L)'
;MMKKSTLILCSLCLGFSMTACEQKKEVKKHTATSSTVMENQKKKSININHFSNINEGMTYKEVKDLIGFEGDLLIEEGVEHSTQIKQIFAWKGSNPTALVEITFLDGKVHSKVQQGLS
;
A
#
# COMPACT_ATOMS: atom_id res chain seq x y z
N MET A 1 18.59 -16.86 -38.06
CA MET A 1 19.31 -15.82 -38.84
C MET A 1 18.45 -14.57 -38.87
N MET A 2 19.02 -13.45 -38.44
CA MET A 2 18.41 -12.12 -38.39
C MET A 2 18.07 -11.59 -39.80
N LYS A 3 17.15 -10.62 -39.87
CA LYS A 3 17.19 -9.34 -40.65
C LYS A 3 15.73 -8.90 -40.93
N LYS A 4 15.31 -7.63 -40.88
CA LYS A 4 15.91 -6.34 -40.51
C LYS A 4 14.73 -5.37 -40.33
N SER A 5 14.88 -4.47 -39.36
CA SER A 5 14.04 -3.31 -39.09
C SER A 5 14.14 -2.26 -40.21
N THR A 6 13.04 -1.58 -40.54
CA THR A 6 13.00 -0.42 -41.45
C THR A 6 12.26 0.72 -40.77
N LEU A 7 13.01 1.77 -40.40
CA LEU A 7 12.52 3.09 -40.05
C LEU A 7 12.48 3.94 -41.33
N ILE A 8 11.38 4.66 -41.57
CA ILE A 8 11.33 5.78 -42.52
C ILE A 8 10.70 6.99 -41.81
N LEU A 9 11.45 8.08 -41.85
CA LEU A 9 11.23 9.40 -41.28
C LEU A 9 10.94 10.38 -42.45
N CYS A 10 9.92 11.23 -42.35
CA CYS A 10 9.78 12.52 -43.05
C CYS A 10 8.49 13.20 -42.55
N SER A 11 8.54 14.27 -41.75
CA SER A 11 8.83 15.66 -42.13
C SER A 11 7.60 16.44 -42.63
N LEU A 12 7.01 17.20 -41.70
CA LEU A 12 6.60 18.61 -41.79
C LEU A 12 5.63 19.07 -42.90
N CYS A 13 4.40 19.42 -42.50
CA CYS A 13 3.59 20.48 -43.12
C CYS A 13 2.85 21.28 -42.03
N LEU A 14 3.21 22.56 -41.89
CA LEU A 14 2.45 23.59 -41.17
C LEU A 14 1.52 24.31 -42.17
N GLY A 15 0.28 24.60 -41.77
CA GLY A 15 -0.64 25.44 -42.54
C GLY A 15 -1.98 25.63 -41.83
N PHE A 16 -2.17 26.83 -41.28
CA PHE A 16 -3.35 27.30 -40.54
C PHE A 16 -4.53 27.63 -41.45
N SER A 17 -5.76 27.35 -41.01
CA SER A 17 -6.92 28.19 -41.31
C SER A 17 -7.95 28.13 -40.17
N MET A 18 -8.19 29.30 -39.57
CA MET A 18 -9.24 29.56 -38.59
C MET A 18 -10.61 29.61 -39.27
N THR A 19 -11.64 29.13 -38.58
CA THR A 19 -12.94 29.81 -38.54
C THR A 19 -13.53 29.60 -37.14
N ALA A 20 -13.83 30.73 -36.50
CA ALA A 20 -14.29 30.87 -35.14
C ALA A 20 -15.83 30.98 -35.06
N CYS A 21 -16.41 30.49 -33.96
CA CYS A 21 -17.52 31.04 -33.16
C CYS A 21 -17.79 30.02 -32.03
N GLU A 22 -17.24 30.18 -30.82
CA GLU A 22 -17.80 30.91 -29.67
C GLU A 22 -19.16 30.44 -29.16
N GLN A 23 -19.15 29.70 -28.04
CA GLN A 23 -19.75 30.18 -26.78
C GLN A 23 -19.06 29.56 -25.55
N LYS A 24 -18.47 30.44 -24.74
CA LYS A 24 -17.87 30.20 -23.43
C LYS A 24 -18.95 30.15 -22.35
N LYS A 25 -18.72 29.32 -21.33
CA LYS A 25 -18.78 29.78 -19.93
C LYS A 25 -17.71 29.03 -19.11
N GLU A 26 -16.62 29.75 -18.84
CA GLU A 26 -15.66 29.44 -17.78
C GLU A 26 -16.26 29.82 -16.41
N VAL A 27 -15.90 29.09 -15.36
CA VAL A 27 -15.32 29.69 -14.14
C VAL A 27 -14.16 28.80 -13.65
N LYS A 28 -12.95 29.34 -13.83
CA LYS A 28 -11.67 28.98 -13.18
C LYS A 28 -11.80 29.07 -11.65
N LYS A 29 -10.98 28.44 -10.81
CA LYS A 29 -9.58 28.82 -10.49
C LYS A 29 -9.27 28.02 -9.20
N HIS A 30 -8.14 27.35 -8.95
CA HIS A 30 -6.74 27.64 -9.25
C HIS A 30 -5.93 26.34 -9.24
N THR A 31 -4.95 26.25 -10.14
CA THR A 31 -3.69 25.57 -9.89
C THR A 31 -2.70 26.61 -9.36
N ALA A 32 -2.07 26.35 -8.22
CA ALA A 32 -0.73 26.84 -7.91
C ALA A 32 -0.03 25.88 -6.94
N THR A 33 1.10 25.38 -7.41
CA THR A 33 2.21 24.66 -6.80
C THR A 33 2.52 24.99 -5.32
N SER A 34 3.07 23.97 -4.65
CA SER A 34 4.07 24.06 -3.56
C SER A 34 3.55 23.78 -2.15
N SER A 35 3.73 22.53 -1.73
CA SER A 35 4.42 22.14 -0.49
C SER A 35 4.59 20.62 -0.61
N THR A 36 5.75 20.09 -0.97
CA THR A 36 6.66 19.52 0.03
C THR A 36 5.98 19.21 1.36
N VAL A 37 5.05 18.25 1.33
CA VAL A 37 4.96 17.27 2.40
C VAL A 37 6.04 16.27 1.98
N MET A 38 7.34 16.47 2.28
CA MET A 38 7.87 16.21 3.62
C MET A 38 6.78 15.63 4.52
N GLU A 39 6.26 14.48 4.10
CA GLU A 39 5.75 13.49 5.03
C GLU A 39 6.99 13.16 5.84
N ASN A 40 7.14 13.91 6.93
CA ASN A 40 7.90 13.51 8.08
C ASN A 40 7.57 12.03 8.22
N GLN A 41 8.48 11.14 7.80
CA GLN A 41 8.23 9.71 7.74
C GLN A 41 8.02 9.26 9.17
N LYS A 42 6.80 9.44 9.67
CA LYS A 42 6.44 9.05 11.01
C LYS A 42 6.51 7.54 10.95
N LYS A 43 7.58 7.00 11.53
CA LYS A 43 7.84 5.57 11.60
C LYS A 43 6.54 4.88 12.02
N LYS A 44 5.94 4.13 11.10
CA LYS A 44 4.70 3.40 11.35
C LYS A 44 4.98 2.40 12.47
N SER A 45 4.15 2.43 13.51
CA SER A 45 4.33 1.60 14.69
C SER A 45 3.00 1.14 15.24
N ILE A 46 2.94 -0.12 15.67
CA ILE A 46 1.79 -0.67 16.36
C ILE A 46 1.83 -0.21 17.83
N ASN A 47 0.65 -0.04 18.45
CA ASN A 47 0.51 0.39 19.85
C ASN A 47 -0.45 -0.56 20.59
N ILE A 48 -0.60 -0.35 21.91
CA ILE A 48 -1.44 -1.20 22.74
C ILE A 48 -2.93 -1.19 22.34
N ASN A 49 -3.44 -0.08 21.79
CA ASN A 49 -4.83 0.01 21.34
C ASN A 49 -5.07 -0.86 20.10
N HIS A 50 -4.17 -0.81 19.11
CA HIS A 50 -4.26 -1.72 17.95
C HIS A 50 -4.26 -3.18 18.41
N PHE A 51 -3.28 -3.57 19.25
CA PHE A 51 -3.16 -4.94 19.75
C PHE A 51 -4.42 -5.41 20.48
N SER A 52 -5.01 -4.56 21.32
CA SER A 52 -6.17 -4.90 22.14
C SER A 52 -7.42 -5.15 21.31
N ASN A 53 -7.56 -4.49 20.15
CA ASN A 53 -8.72 -4.63 19.28
C ASN A 53 -8.59 -5.76 18.25
N ILE A 54 -7.45 -6.43 18.16
CA ILE A 54 -7.28 -7.61 17.30
C ILE A 54 -7.84 -8.84 18.02
N ASN A 55 -8.84 -9.49 17.45
CA ASN A 55 -9.48 -10.66 18.05
C ASN A 55 -9.17 -11.94 17.24
N GLU A 56 -9.28 -13.09 17.91
CA GLU A 56 -9.28 -14.39 17.23
C GLU A 56 -10.34 -14.42 16.12
N GLY A 57 -10.04 -15.11 15.02
CA GLY A 57 -10.93 -15.21 13.87
C GLY A 57 -10.96 -13.99 12.93
N MET A 58 -10.23 -12.92 13.23
CA MET A 58 -10.00 -11.85 12.24
C MET A 58 -9.14 -12.35 11.09
N THR A 59 -9.40 -11.87 9.88
CA THR A 59 -8.54 -12.12 8.71
C THR A 59 -7.31 -11.20 8.74
N TYR A 60 -6.27 -11.56 8.00
CA TYR A 60 -5.12 -10.66 7.81
C TYR A 60 -5.53 -9.28 7.28
N LYS A 61 -6.52 -9.23 6.38
CA LYS A 61 -7.05 -7.96 5.86
C LYS A 61 -7.67 -7.11 6.96
N GLU A 62 -8.53 -7.68 7.80
CA GLU A 62 -9.16 -6.96 8.91
C GLU A 62 -8.11 -6.44 9.91
N VAL A 63 -7.10 -7.26 10.21
CA VAL A 63 -5.98 -6.85 11.07
C VAL A 63 -5.19 -5.70 10.45
N LYS A 64 -4.84 -5.80 9.17
CA LYS A 64 -4.14 -4.74 8.42
C LYS A 64 -4.95 -3.44 8.37
N ASP A 65 -6.24 -3.53 8.10
CA ASP A 65 -7.13 -2.37 8.04
C ASP A 65 -7.27 -1.70 9.41
N LEU A 66 -7.29 -2.50 10.49
CA LEU A 66 -7.30 -2.01 11.87
C LEU A 66 -6.00 -1.31 12.28
N ILE A 67 -4.85 -1.85 11.88
CA ILE A 67 -3.52 -1.29 12.20
C ILE A 67 -3.16 -0.11 11.28
N GLY A 68 -3.67 -0.13 10.05
CA GLY A 68 -3.40 0.88 9.01
C GLY A 68 -2.13 0.64 8.20
N PHE A 69 -1.43 -0.49 8.39
CA PHE A 69 -0.26 -0.87 7.59
C PHE A 69 0.07 -2.37 7.69
N GLU A 70 0.83 -2.85 6.71
CA GLU A 70 1.19 -4.27 6.56
C GLU A 70 2.16 -4.73 7.65
N GLY A 71 2.08 -6.02 7.99
CA GLY A 71 3.05 -6.69 8.84
C GLY A 71 4.17 -7.32 8.02
N ASP A 72 5.31 -7.54 8.66
CA ASP A 72 6.42 -8.30 8.08
C ASP A 72 6.11 -9.80 8.20
N LEU A 73 6.04 -10.54 7.07
CA LEU A 73 5.87 -11.99 7.10
C LEU A 73 7.16 -12.65 7.63
N LEU A 74 7.02 -13.43 8.71
CA LEU A 74 8.14 -14.15 9.32
C LEU A 74 8.15 -15.62 8.91
N ILE A 75 6.99 -16.27 8.92
CA ILE A 75 6.84 -17.70 8.66
C ILE A 75 5.63 -17.89 7.76
N GLU A 76 5.77 -18.76 6.76
CA GLU A 76 4.68 -19.31 5.96
C GLU A 76 4.93 -20.81 5.78
N GLU A 77 4.01 -21.63 6.26
CA GLU A 77 4.11 -23.09 6.28
C GLU A 77 2.77 -23.70 5.83
N GLY A 78 2.83 -24.79 5.07
CA GLY A 78 1.65 -25.50 4.56
C GLY A 78 1.41 -25.30 3.07
N VAL A 79 0.21 -25.65 2.62
CA VAL A 79 -0.18 -25.54 1.20
C VAL A 79 -0.93 -24.23 1.01
N GLU A 80 -0.43 -23.39 0.10
CA GLU A 80 -1.09 -22.15 -0.28
C GLU A 80 -2.53 -22.40 -0.74
N HIS A 81 -3.45 -21.51 -0.37
CA HIS A 81 -4.88 -21.65 -0.64
C HIS A 81 -5.55 -22.91 -0.06
N SER A 82 -4.96 -23.51 0.97
CA SER A 82 -5.57 -24.62 1.74
C SER A 82 -5.88 -24.22 3.17
N THR A 83 -6.74 -24.99 3.84
CA THR A 83 -7.05 -24.83 5.27
C THR A 83 -5.92 -25.27 6.21
N GLN A 84 -4.76 -25.63 5.65
CA GLN A 84 -3.58 -26.08 6.39
C GLN A 84 -2.46 -25.04 6.39
N ILE A 85 -2.70 -23.85 5.83
CA ILE A 85 -1.71 -22.78 5.83
C ILE A 85 -1.58 -22.13 7.22
N LYS A 86 -0.34 -21.96 7.65
CA LYS A 86 0.06 -21.21 8.84
C LYS A 86 0.93 -20.04 8.41
N GLN A 87 0.62 -18.86 8.90
CA GLN A 87 1.42 -17.67 8.67
C GLN A 87 1.69 -16.96 9.99
N ILE A 88 2.89 -16.41 10.17
CA ILE A 88 3.22 -15.55 11.32
C ILE A 88 3.69 -14.21 10.78
N PHE A 89 3.01 -13.14 11.18
CA PHE A 89 3.36 -11.77 10.81
C PHE A 89 3.78 -10.98 12.04
N ALA A 90 4.70 -10.04 11.83
CA ALA A 90 5.22 -9.16 12.85
C ALA A 90 4.93 -7.68 12.57
N TRP A 91 4.63 -6.93 13.63
CA TRP A 91 4.54 -5.47 13.60
C TRP A 91 5.46 -4.87 14.67
N LYS A 92 6.31 -3.93 14.27
CA LYS A 92 7.20 -3.21 15.20
C LYS A 92 6.45 -2.10 15.93
N GLY A 93 6.66 -2.02 17.23
CA GLY A 93 6.18 -0.89 18.03
C GLY A 93 7.07 0.35 17.88
N SER A 94 6.72 1.40 18.63
CA SER A 94 7.48 2.66 18.65
C SER A 94 8.89 2.46 19.23
N ASN A 95 9.01 1.62 20.27
CA ASN A 95 10.28 1.26 20.89
C ASN A 95 11.03 0.21 20.07
N PRO A 96 12.38 0.22 20.03
CA PRO A 96 13.16 -0.75 19.26
C PRO A 96 12.95 -2.22 19.65
N THR A 97 12.57 -2.46 20.91
CA THR A 97 12.29 -3.80 21.46
C THR A 97 10.80 -4.16 21.43
N ALA A 98 9.94 -3.24 20.96
CA ALA A 98 8.51 -3.47 20.92
C ALA A 98 8.10 -4.25 19.67
N LEU A 99 7.36 -5.33 19.85
CA LEU A 99 6.98 -6.26 18.81
C LEU A 99 5.60 -6.84 19.08
N VAL A 100 4.82 -7.03 18.02
CA VAL A 100 3.64 -7.89 18.02
C VAL A 100 3.86 -8.97 16.99
N GLU A 101 3.61 -10.22 17.38
CA GLU A 101 3.53 -11.34 16.44
C GLU A 101 2.12 -11.91 16.48
N ILE A 102 1.59 -12.20 15.29
CA ILE A 102 0.25 -12.77 15.13
C ILE A 102 0.37 -14.01 14.28
N THR A 103 -0.10 -15.13 14.83
CA THR A 103 -0.22 -16.39 14.12
C THR A 103 -1.59 -16.47 13.48
N PHE A 104 -1.60 -16.69 12.18
CA PHE A 104 -2.79 -17.00 11.40
C PHE A 104 -2.78 -18.48 11.03
N LEU A 105 -3.90 -19.15 11.25
CA LEU A 105 -4.18 -20.48 10.72
C LEU A 105 -5.39 -20.37 9.79
N ASP A 106 -5.31 -20.94 8.60
CA ASP A 106 -6.38 -20.84 7.59
C ASP A 106 -6.82 -19.38 7.34
N GLY A 107 -5.84 -18.48 7.26
CA GLY A 107 -6.06 -17.04 7.02
C GLY A 107 -6.73 -16.27 8.17
N LYS A 108 -6.91 -16.89 9.34
CA LYS A 108 -7.62 -16.34 10.50
C LYS A 108 -6.69 -16.24 11.70
N VAL A 109 -6.79 -15.16 12.49
CA VAL A 109 -6.04 -15.00 13.74
C VAL A 109 -6.33 -16.18 14.64
N HIS A 110 -5.29 -16.94 14.94
CA HIS A 110 -5.33 -18.06 15.88
C HIS A 110 -4.75 -17.67 17.23
N SER A 111 -3.66 -16.92 17.23
CA SER A 111 -3.04 -16.41 18.45
C SER A 111 -2.27 -15.11 18.20
N LYS A 112 -2.03 -14.35 19.26
CA LYS A 112 -1.27 -13.11 19.23
C LYS A 112 -0.39 -13.00 20.47
N VAL A 113 0.81 -12.45 20.32
CA VAL A 113 1.72 -12.11 21.42
C VAL A 113 2.24 -10.69 21.24
N GLN A 114 2.55 -10.02 22.35
CA GLN A 114 3.18 -8.71 22.32
C GLN A 114 4.31 -8.65 23.34
N GLN A 115 5.31 -7.85 22.99
CA GLN A 115 6.40 -7.48 23.88
C GLN A 115 6.60 -5.96 23.81
N GLY A 116 6.75 -5.32 24.97
CA GLY A 116 7.22 -3.94 25.07
C GLY A 116 6.31 -2.87 24.46
N LEU A 117 5.04 -3.19 24.18
CA LEU A 117 4.07 -2.19 23.73
C LEU A 117 3.74 -1.19 24.83
N SER A 118 3.45 0.03 24.39
CA SER A 118 2.94 1.15 25.18
C SER A 118 1.70 1.74 24.51
#